data_AF-A5D5R6-F1
#
_entry.id   AF-A5D5R6-F1
#
_cell.length_a   1.000
_cell.length_b   1.000
_cell.length_c   1.000
_cell.angle_alpha   90.00
_cell.angle_beta   90.00
_cell.angle_gamma   90.00
#
_symmetry.space_group_name_H-M   'P 1'
#
loop_
_entity.id
_entity.type
_entity.pdbx_description
1 polymer ?
#
loop_
_entity_poly.entity_id
_entity_poly.type
_entity_poly.pdbx_seq_one_letter_code
_entity_poly.pdbx_strand_id
1 'polypeptide(L)'
;MAVRVNRSLCNGCGDMAEPMCVAVCPGDLLYRDESNRCAVRDWRDCWDCAACVKECPRQAIEMFLPVQIGGRGSTLTARSGRGRITWKLTRPDGKEEIFEIINQTFNEVK
;
A
#
# COMPACT_ATOMS: atom_id res chain seq x y z
N MET A 1 12.07 5.83 -5.39
CA MET A 1 10.60 5.74 -5.50
C MET A 1 10.13 4.78 -4.42
N ALA A 2 9.42 5.31 -3.43
CA ALA A 2 8.90 4.54 -2.31
C ALA A 2 7.75 3.62 -2.72
N VAL A 3 6.74 4.20 -3.38
CA VAL A 3 5.51 3.52 -3.77
C VAL A 3 5.29 3.59 -5.29
N ARG A 4 4.45 2.71 -5.82
CA ARG A 4 4.02 2.67 -7.23
C ARG A 4 2.55 2.29 -7.28
N VAL A 5 1.78 3.00 -8.11
CA VAL A 5 0.36 2.71 -8.33
C VAL A 5 0.19 1.90 -9.61
N ASN A 6 -0.35 0.70 -9.49
CA ASN A 6 -0.85 -0.08 -10.61
C ASN A 6 -2.21 0.45 -11.06
N ARG A 7 -2.22 1.22 -12.16
CA ARG A 7 -3.41 1.90 -12.69
C ARG A 7 -4.50 0.95 -13.20
N SER A 8 -4.17 -0.29 -13.58
CA SER A 8 -5.17 -1.26 -14.03
C SER A 8 -5.95 -1.89 -12.87
N LEU A 9 -5.33 -1.99 -11.68
CA LEU A 9 -5.99 -2.49 -10.47
C LEU A 9 -6.73 -1.40 -9.71
N CYS A 10 -6.21 -0.17 -9.73
CA CYS A 10 -6.83 0.97 -9.08
C CYS A 10 -8.20 1.25 -9.72
N ASN A 11 -9.22 1.48 -8.90
CA ASN A 11 -10.56 1.85 -9.35
C ASN A 11 -10.99 3.22 -8.79
N GLY A 12 -10.06 4.03 -8.27
CA GLY A 12 -10.35 5.33 -7.67
C GLY A 12 -11.16 5.29 -6.39
N CYS A 13 -11.32 4.10 -5.77
CA CYS A 13 -12.27 3.86 -4.67
C CYS A 13 -13.75 4.09 -5.03
N GLY A 14 -14.10 4.06 -6.33
CA GLY A 14 -15.49 4.19 -6.78
C GLY A 14 -16.12 5.52 -6.33
N ASP A 15 -17.30 5.43 -5.73
CA ASP A 15 -18.12 6.59 -5.33
C ASP A 15 -17.73 7.18 -3.95
N MET A 16 -16.64 6.70 -3.33
CA MET A 16 -16.16 7.32 -2.09
C MET A 16 -15.78 8.79 -2.35
N ALA A 17 -16.19 9.66 -1.42
CA ALA A 17 -15.88 11.09 -1.48
C ALA A 17 -14.36 11.32 -1.62
N GLU A 18 -13.58 10.61 -0.79
CA GLU A 18 -12.13 10.60 -0.82
C GLU A 18 -11.60 9.15 -0.87
N PRO A 19 -10.62 8.82 -1.74
CA PRO A 19 -10.02 7.49 -1.75
C PRO A 19 -9.26 7.21 -0.45
N MET A 20 -9.38 5.98 0.09
CA MET A 20 -8.73 5.61 1.36
C MET A 20 -7.22 5.89 1.38
N CYS A 21 -6.52 5.62 0.28
CA CYS A 21 -5.09 5.90 0.18
C CYS A 21 -4.74 7.39 0.29
N VAL A 22 -5.62 8.28 -0.15
CA VAL A 22 -5.47 9.74 0.00
C VAL A 22 -5.68 10.12 1.46
N ALA A 23 -6.80 9.70 2.05
CA ALA A 23 -7.18 10.00 3.43
C ALA A 23 -6.12 9.59 4.47
N VAL A 24 -5.37 8.50 4.24
CA VAL A 24 -4.38 8.00 5.20
C VAL A 24 -2.93 8.42 4.89
N CYS A 25 -2.69 9.16 3.80
CA CYS A 25 -1.34 9.58 3.46
C CYS A 25 -0.92 10.76 4.36
N PRO A 26 0.02 10.58 5.30
CA PRO A 26 0.38 11.66 6.23
C PRO A 26 1.11 12.82 5.54
N GLY A 27 1.66 12.58 4.33
CA GLY A 27 2.37 13.59 3.55
C GLY A 27 1.53 14.26 2.46
N ASP A 28 0.21 13.99 2.37
CA ASP A 28 -0.68 14.53 1.32
C ASP A 28 -0.15 14.30 -0.12
N LEU A 29 0.54 13.18 -0.34
CA LEU A 29 1.21 12.90 -1.60
C LEU A 29 0.32 12.22 -2.63
N LEU A 30 -0.78 11.60 -2.20
CA LEU A 30 -1.67 10.83 -3.04
C LEU A 30 -2.90 11.67 -3.37
N TYR A 31 -3.38 11.60 -4.61
CA TYR A 31 -4.62 12.27 -5.01
C TYR A 31 -5.36 11.45 -6.08
N ARG A 32 -6.64 11.76 -6.27
CA ARG A 32 -7.45 11.21 -7.38
C ARG A 32 -7.27 12.09 -8.60
N ASP A 33 -6.74 11.52 -9.68
CA ASP A 33 -6.59 12.21 -10.96
C ASP A 33 -7.90 12.25 -11.77
N GLU A 34 -7.85 12.91 -12.92
CA GLU A 34 -8.99 13.06 -13.85
C GLU A 34 -9.49 11.72 -14.41
N SER A 35 -8.67 10.66 -14.39
CA SER A 35 -9.07 9.32 -14.81
C SER A 35 -9.72 8.50 -13.69
N ASN A 36 -10.05 9.13 -12.55
CA ASN A 36 -10.51 8.45 -11.34
C ASN A 36 -9.54 7.34 -10.91
N ARG A 37 -8.24 7.64 -10.92
CA ARG A 37 -7.18 6.75 -10.42
C ARG A 37 -6.31 7.48 -9.43
N CYS A 38 -5.66 6.70 -8.55
CA CYS A 38 -4.68 7.25 -7.63
C CYS A 38 -3.43 7.67 -8.43
N ALA A 39 -2.98 8.89 -8.18
CA ALA A 39 -1.74 9.46 -8.68
C ALA A 39 -0.93 10.02 -7.50
N VAL A 40 0.36 10.24 -7.72
CA VAL A 40 1.30 10.67 -6.67
C VAL A 40 1.95 11.97 -7.09
N ARG A 41 1.93 12.97 -6.20
CA ARG A 41 2.46 14.32 -6.44
C ARG A 41 3.98 14.30 -6.56
N ASP A 42 4.64 13.81 -5.52
CA ASP A 42 6.09 13.66 -5.48
C ASP A 42 6.47 12.41 -4.69
N TRP A 43 7.25 11.53 -5.34
CA TRP A 43 7.70 10.29 -4.73
C TRP A 43 8.85 10.48 -3.75
N ARG A 44 9.53 11.63 -3.79
CA ARG A 44 10.72 11.94 -2.97
C ARG A 44 10.34 12.28 -1.53
N ASP A 45 9.13 12.80 -1.34
CA ASP A 45 8.61 13.19 -0.02
C ASP A 45 7.92 12.04 0.72
N CYS A 46 7.87 10.84 0.10
CA CYS A 46 7.24 9.68 0.71
C CYS A 46 8.08 9.10 1.85
N TRP A 47 7.43 8.83 2.99
CA TRP A 47 8.10 8.38 4.23
C TRP A 47 8.15 6.86 4.40
N ASP A 48 7.83 6.07 3.38
CA ASP A 48 7.83 4.60 3.45
C ASP A 48 6.97 4.01 4.59
N CYS A 49 5.94 4.73 5.06
CA CYS A 49 5.10 4.31 6.19
C CYS A 49 4.13 3.15 5.86
N ALA A 50 3.97 2.82 4.58
CA ALA A 50 3.07 1.81 4.04
C ALA A 50 1.57 1.99 4.39
N ALA A 51 1.14 3.16 4.89
CA ALA A 51 -0.26 3.42 5.23
C ALA A 51 -1.20 3.24 4.02
N CYS A 52 -0.86 3.89 2.89
CA CYS A 52 -1.63 3.76 1.66
C CYS A 52 -1.64 2.34 1.07
N VAL A 53 -0.58 1.55 1.30
CA VAL A 53 -0.47 0.16 0.85
C VAL A 53 -1.44 -0.73 1.63
N LYS A 54 -1.52 -0.56 2.95
CA LYS A 54 -2.43 -1.29 3.85
C LYS A 54 -3.90 -1.02 3.53
N GLU A 55 -4.22 0.24 3.27
CA GLU A 55 -5.61 0.70 3.09
C GLU A 55 -6.12 0.58 1.65
N CYS A 56 -5.30 0.16 0.69
CA CYS A 56 -5.76 -0.04 -0.68
C CYS A 56 -6.49 -1.40 -0.82
N PRO A 57 -7.83 -1.44 -0.95
CA PRO A 57 -8.59 -2.69 -0.99
C PRO A 57 -8.35 -3.48 -2.29
N ARG A 58 -7.91 -2.78 -3.34
CA ARG A 58 -7.56 -3.35 -4.64
C ARG A 58 -6.11 -3.83 -4.70
N GLN A 59 -5.32 -3.60 -3.64
CA GLN A 59 -3.89 -3.87 -3.60
C GLN A 59 -3.15 -3.25 -4.80
N ALA A 60 -3.62 -2.08 -5.23
CA ALA A 60 -3.11 -1.38 -6.41
C ALA A 60 -1.87 -0.54 -6.10
N ILE A 61 -1.45 -0.45 -4.84
CA ILE A 61 -0.28 0.31 -4.43
C ILE A 61 0.77 -0.68 -3.93
N GLU A 62 1.93 -0.65 -4.57
CA GLU A 62 3.09 -1.46 -4.22
C GLU A 62 4.16 -0.55 -3.62
N MET A 63 4.86 -1.01 -2.58
CA MET A 63 6.00 -0.29 -2.00
C MET A 63 7.29 -1.01 -2.33
N PHE A 64 8.30 -0.31 -2.81
CA PHE A 64 9.65 -0.86 -2.95
C PHE A 64 10.31 -0.93 -1.59
N LEU A 65 10.93 -2.06 -1.25
CA LEU A 65 11.78 -2.10 -0.07
C LEU A 65 13.11 -1.41 -0.35
N PRO A 66 13.55 -0.48 0.52
CA PRO A 66 14.87 0.11 0.43
C PRO A 66 15.98 -0.95 0.44
N VAL A 67 17.04 -0.69 -0.32
CA VAL A 67 18.22 -1.59 -0.39
C VAL A 67 18.89 -1.70 0.98
N GLN A 68 18.84 -0.64 1.79
CA GLN A 68 19.42 -0.58 3.13
C GLN A 68 18.85 -1.64 4.08
N ILE A 69 17.60 -2.07 3.87
CA ILE A 69 16.95 -3.13 4.68
C ILE A 69 16.92 -4.48 3.95
N GLY A 70 17.73 -4.63 2.90
CA GLY A 70 17.81 -5.87 2.12
C GLY A 70 16.73 -6.02 1.06
N GLY A 71 16.05 -4.94 0.67
CA GLY A 71 14.94 -5.00 -0.29
C GLY A 71 15.28 -5.58 -1.65
N ARG A 72 16.49 -5.33 -2.17
CA ARG A 72 17.02 -5.92 -3.43
C ARG A 72 16.04 -5.85 -4.62
N GLY A 73 15.26 -4.76 -4.73
CA GLY A 73 14.27 -4.59 -5.79
C GLY A 73 12.92 -5.29 -5.56
N SER A 74 12.72 -5.88 -4.38
CA SER A 74 11.45 -6.49 -3.99
C SER A 74 10.39 -5.43 -3.69
N THR A 75 9.13 -5.80 -3.88
CA THR A 75 7.97 -4.96 -3.56
C THR A 75 7.09 -5.60 -2.50
N LEU A 76 6.37 -4.77 -1.76
CA LEU A 76 5.34 -5.17 -0.80
C LEU A 76 3.97 -4.70 -1.26
N THR A 77 3.01 -5.61 -1.12
CA THR A 77 1.58 -5.28 -1.10
C THR A 77 0.98 -5.79 0.21
N ALA A 78 -0.13 -5.20 0.63
CA ALA A 78 -0.81 -5.60 1.85
C ALA A 78 -2.30 -5.83 1.57
N ARG A 79 -2.91 -6.64 2.43
CA ARG A 79 -4.36 -6.75 2.57
C ARG A 79 -4.69 -6.69 4.05
N SER A 80 -5.26 -5.57 4.48
CA SER A 80 -5.81 -5.44 5.82
C SER A 80 -7.16 -6.16 5.90
N GLY A 81 -7.32 -7.00 6.92
CA GLY A 81 -8.55 -7.69 7.27
C GLY A 81 -8.89 -7.47 8.75
N ARG A 82 -9.97 -8.08 9.22
CA ARG A 82 -10.42 -7.95 10.61
C ARG A 82 -9.40 -8.60 11.55
N GLY A 83 -8.58 -7.78 12.21
CA GLY A 83 -7.54 -8.20 13.16
C GLY A 83 -6.31 -8.85 12.58
N ARG A 84 -6.15 -8.84 11.26
CA ARG A 84 -4.97 -9.38 10.59
C ARG A 84 -4.55 -8.52 9.43
N ILE A 85 -3.26 -8.56 9.10
CA ILE A 85 -2.72 -7.98 7.89
C ILE A 85 -1.94 -9.08 7.17
N THR A 86 -2.31 -9.35 5.93
CA THR A 86 -1.56 -10.25 5.05
C THR A 86 -0.65 -9.41 4.17
N TRP A 87 0.65 -9.57 4.33
CA TRP A 87 1.67 -8.95 3.50
C TRP A 87 2.15 -9.93 2.43
N LYS A 88 2.34 -9.42 1.22
CA LYS A 88 2.93 -10.17 0.13
C LYS A 88 4.18 -9.46 -0.36
N LEU A 89 5.32 -10.12 -0.20
CA LEU A 89 6.61 -9.72 -0.73
C LEU A 89 6.80 -10.36 -2.10
N THR A 90 7.01 -9.55 -3.13
CA THR A 90 7.32 -10.03 -4.49
C THR A 90 8.76 -9.67 -4.82
N ARG A 91 9.58 -10.67 -5.10
CA ARG A 91 11.00 -10.51 -5.47
C ARG A 91 11.13 -10.15 -6.97
N PRO A 92 12.28 -9.63 -7.42
CA PRO A 92 12.51 -9.33 -8.84
C PRO A 92 12.42 -10.55 -9.76
N ASP A 93 12.69 -11.76 -9.25
CA ASP A 93 12.56 -13.03 -9.98
C ASP A 93 11.11 -13.53 -10.05
N GLY A 94 10.15 -12.77 -9.52
CA GLY A 94 8.74 -13.11 -9.47
C GLY A 94 8.34 -14.05 -8.33
N LYS A 95 9.29 -14.52 -7.51
CA LYS A 95 8.95 -15.33 -6.34
C LYS A 95 8.20 -14.49 -5.31
N GLU A 96 7.16 -15.09 -4.74
CA GLU A 96 6.32 -14.44 -3.73
C GLU A 96 6.48 -15.12 -2.38
N GLU A 97 6.48 -14.32 -1.32
CA GLU A 97 6.41 -14.75 0.07
C GLU A 97 5.26 -14.04 0.76
N ILE A 98 4.49 -14.78 1.56
CA ILE A 98 3.31 -14.27 2.24
C ILE A 98 3.53 -14.33 3.75
N PHE A 99 3.26 -13.22 4.42
CA PHE A 99 3.35 -13.08 5.88
C PHE A 99 1.98 -12.68 6.42
N GLU A 100 1.46 -13.39 7.40
CA GLU A 100 0.24 -13.02 8.11
C GLU A 100 0.59 -12.51 9.51
N ILE A 101 0.18 -11.28 9.82
CA ILE A 101 0.41 -10.64 11.11
C ILE A 101 -0.93 -10.41 11.79
N ILE A 102 -1.05 -10.84 13.05
CA ILE A 102 -2.23 -10.61 13.89
C ILE A 102 -2.05 -9.27 14.62
N ASN A 103 -3.04 -8.38 14.52
CA ASN A 103 -3.02 -7.12 15.25
C ASN A 103 -3.25 -7.41 16.74
N GLN A 104 -2.29 -7.01 17.59
CA GLN A 104 -2.32 -7.30 19.04
C GLN A 104 -3.57 -6.73 19.73
N THR A 105 -4.11 -5.60 19.25
CA THR A 105 -5.35 -4.99 19.75
C THR A 105 -6.61 -5.84 19.56
N PHE A 106 -6.59 -6.86 18.70
CA PHE A 106 -7.72 -7.80 18.56
C PHE A 106 -7.72 -8.92 19.60
N ASN A 107 -6.64 -9.10 20.37
CA ASN A 107 -6.58 -10.10 21.43
C ASN A 107 -7.18 -9.59 22.76
N GLU A 108 -7.44 -8.30 22.91
CA GLU A 108 -7.95 -7.69 24.15
C GLU A 108 -9.48 -7.47 24.16
N VAL A 109 -10.19 -7.86 23.08
CA VAL A 109 -11.67 -7.72 22.97
C VAL A 109 -12.37 -9.09 23.03
N LYS A 110 -11.82 -10.04 23.78
CA LYS A 110 -12.50 -11.31 24.11
C LYS A 110 -12.89 -11.35 25.57
#